data_AF-A0A843VGI8-F1
#
_entry.id   AF-A0A843VGI8-F1
#
_cell.length_a   1.000
_cell.length_b   1.000
_cell.length_c   1.000
_cell.angle_alpha   90.00
_cell.angle_beta   90.00
_cell.angle_gamma   90.00
#
_symmetry.space_group_name_H-M   'P 1'
#
loop_
_entity.id
_entity.type
_entity.pdbx_description
1 polymer ?
#
loop_
_entity_poly.entity_id
_entity_poly.type
_entity_poly.pdbx_seq_one_letter_code
_entity_poly.pdbx_strand_id
1 'polypeptide(L)'
;MIEPLYEVLRLVDGDRTPTMRLVYVKLEVAKKCIIAASAKYVHMFIDIVEDRWDLQMSRDLHMAAYYLHLGFQHEDELAYRDDLLGVVTSVVDRMSRNHEKAATALNELKYFGEGIISFGDPSAIAS
;
A
#
# COMPACT_ATOMS: atom_id res chain seq x y z
N MET A 1 6.71 -23.67 3.48
CA MET A 1 7.24 -22.69 4.47
C MET A 1 7.85 -21.45 3.80
N ILE A 2 8.55 -21.55 2.66
CA ILE A 2 9.15 -20.38 1.96
C ILE A 2 8.35 -19.93 0.71
N GLU A 3 7.42 -20.76 0.24
CA GLU A 3 6.63 -20.52 -0.98
C GLU A 3 5.93 -19.14 -1.05
N PRO A 4 5.34 -18.59 0.04
CA PRO A 4 4.78 -17.23 0.00
C PRO A 4 5.81 -16.13 -0.28
N LEU A 5 7.05 -16.28 0.21
CA LEU A 5 8.13 -15.33 -0.04
C LEU A 5 8.61 -15.40 -1.50
N TYR A 6 8.63 -16.61 -2.06
CA TYR A 6 8.98 -16.82 -3.48
C TYR A 6 7.96 -16.15 -4.42
N GLU A 7 6.67 -16.17 -4.08
CA GLU A 7 5.66 -15.43 -4.84
C GLU A 7 5.91 -13.92 -4.84
N VAL A 8 6.27 -13.34 -3.68
CA VAL A 8 6.60 -11.92 -3.59
C VAL A 8 7.81 -11.59 -4.45
N LEU A 9 8.88 -12.39 -4.37
CA LEU A 9 10.09 -12.20 -5.17
C LEU A 9 9.80 -12.27 -6.67
N ARG A 10 9.01 -13.25 -7.11
CA ARG A 10 8.58 -13.33 -8.52
C ARG A 10 7.76 -12.13 -8.96
N LEU A 11 6.99 -11.53 -8.06
CA LEU A 11 6.13 -10.39 -8.35
C LEU A 11 6.94 -9.09 -8.43
N VAL A 12 8.02 -8.99 -7.65
CA VAL A 12 9.01 -7.91 -7.71
C VAL A 12 9.85 -8.01 -8.98
N ASP A 13 10.35 -9.21 -9.29
CA ASP A 13 11.23 -9.45 -10.45
C ASP A 13 10.46 -9.54 -11.78
N GLY A 14 9.12 -9.58 -11.73
CA GLY A 14 8.27 -9.72 -12.90
C GLY A 14 7.94 -8.39 -13.57
N ASP A 15 8.68 -8.03 -14.63
CA ASP A 15 8.55 -6.78 -15.42
C ASP A 15 7.17 -6.52 -16.09
N ARG A 16 6.20 -7.44 -16.00
CA ARG A 16 5.03 -7.45 -16.92
C ARG A 16 3.82 -6.63 -16.47
N THR A 17 3.73 -6.22 -15.20
CA THR A 17 2.58 -5.47 -14.68
C THR A 17 3.05 -4.49 -13.60
N PRO A 18 2.47 -3.29 -13.48
CA PRO A 18 2.80 -2.38 -12.38
C PRO A 18 2.42 -3.02 -11.04
N THR A 19 3.39 -3.67 -10.43
CA THR A 19 3.23 -4.59 -9.31
C THR A 19 3.33 -3.91 -7.96
N MET A 20 3.78 -2.66 -7.88
CA MET A 20 4.02 -1.98 -6.60
C MET A 20 2.85 -2.08 -5.60
N ARG A 21 1.61 -1.92 -6.05
CA ARG A 21 0.44 -2.04 -5.16
C ARG A 21 0.20 -3.46 -4.62
N LEU A 22 0.55 -4.48 -5.41
CA LEU A 22 0.38 -5.89 -5.05
C LEU A 22 1.53 -6.40 -4.19
N VAL A 23 2.73 -5.85 -4.34
CA VAL A 23 3.90 -6.23 -3.54
C VAL A 23 3.60 -6.05 -2.05
N TYR A 24 3.05 -4.89 -1.65
CA TYR A 24 2.74 -4.62 -0.24
C TYR A 24 1.81 -5.69 0.36
N VAL A 25 0.65 -5.92 -0.27
CA VAL A 25 -0.33 -6.91 0.21
C VAL A 25 0.23 -8.32 0.24
N LYS A 26 0.91 -8.74 -0.84
CA LYS A 26 1.50 -10.08 -0.93
C LYS A 26 2.61 -10.28 0.10
N LEU A 27 3.36 -9.23 0.41
CA LEU A 27 4.38 -9.26 1.45
C LEU A 27 3.75 -9.41 2.83
N GLU A 28 2.70 -8.64 3.16
CA GLU A 28 1.98 -8.77 4.43
C GLU A 28 1.35 -10.16 4.60
N VAL A 29 0.79 -10.73 3.53
CA VAL A 29 0.31 -12.12 3.53
C VAL A 29 1.45 -13.10 3.75
N ALA A 30 2.59 -12.92 3.06
CA ALA A 30 3.75 -13.79 3.23
C ALA A 30 4.30 -13.75 4.67
N LYS A 31 4.38 -12.57 5.29
CA LYS A 31 4.77 -12.41 6.70
C LYS A 31 3.83 -13.18 7.62
N LYS A 32 2.50 -13.02 7.46
CA LYS A 32 1.49 -13.76 8.25
C LYS A 32 1.63 -15.27 8.09
N CYS A 33 1.85 -15.77 6.86
CA CYS A 33 2.06 -17.19 6.62
C CYS A 33 3.35 -17.73 7.26
N ILE A 34 4.44 -16.96 7.23
CA ILE A 34 5.71 -17.33 7.88
C ILE A 34 5.53 -17.42 9.39
N ILE A 35 4.88 -16.42 10.00
CA ILE A 35 4.54 -16.40 11.43
C ILE A 35 3.71 -17.63 11.83
N ALA A 36 2.73 -18.03 11.00
CA ALA A 36 1.89 -19.17 11.29
C ALA A 36 2.60 -20.53 11.10
N ALA A 37 3.62 -20.61 10.25
CA ALA A 37 4.24 -21.88 9.85
C ALA A 37 5.38 -22.38 10.76
N SER A 38 6.01 -21.52 11.55
CA SER A 38 7.10 -21.88 12.47
C SER A 38 7.23 -20.82 13.54
N ALA A 39 7.62 -21.12 14.78
CA ALA A 39 7.91 -20.08 15.77
C ALA A 39 9.42 -19.80 15.91
N LYS A 40 10.27 -20.76 15.48
CA LYS A 40 11.68 -20.81 15.89
C LYS A 40 12.60 -19.87 15.10
N TYR A 41 12.23 -19.56 13.85
CA TYR A 41 13.07 -18.76 12.93
C TYR A 41 12.33 -17.57 12.31
N VAL A 42 11.09 -17.32 12.70
CA VAL A 42 10.25 -16.25 12.11
C VAL A 42 10.90 -14.90 12.23
N HIS A 43 11.42 -14.55 13.40
CA HIS A 43 12.03 -13.25 13.64
C HIS A 43 13.18 -13.00 12.65
N MET A 44 14.09 -13.96 12.48
CA MET A 44 15.20 -13.83 11.54
C MET A 44 14.73 -13.65 10.07
N PHE A 45 13.69 -14.36 9.64
CA PHE A 45 13.16 -14.20 8.28
C PHE A 45 12.41 -12.89 8.09
N ILE A 46 11.67 -12.43 9.10
CA ILE A 46 10.97 -11.16 9.07
C ILE A 46 11.97 -10.01 9.05
N ASP A 47 13.00 -10.04 9.90
CA ASP A 47 14.02 -8.99 9.97
C ASP A 47 14.74 -8.81 8.63
N ILE A 48 15.12 -9.90 7.96
CA ILE A 48 15.74 -9.85 6.62
C ILE A 48 14.78 -9.22 5.59
N VAL A 49 13.48 -9.51 5.69
CA VAL A 49 12.46 -8.96 4.80
C VAL A 49 12.26 -7.47 5.06
N GLU A 50 12.14 -7.05 6.32
CA GLU A 50 12.00 -5.63 6.70
C GLU A 50 13.25 -4.82 6.28
N ASP A 51 14.45 -5.34 6.54
CA ASP A 51 15.71 -4.68 6.14
C ASP A 51 15.76 -4.42 4.63
N ARG A 52 15.38 -5.42 3.83
CA ARG A 52 15.36 -5.28 2.36
C ARG A 52 14.23 -4.37 1.90
N TRP A 53 13.07 -4.42 2.57
CA TRP A 53 11.94 -3.57 2.28
C TRP A 53 12.32 -2.10 2.46
N ASP A 54 12.87 -1.74 3.61
CA ASP A 54 13.24 -0.35 3.91
C ASP A 54 14.40 0.16 3.03
N LEU A 55 15.34 -0.70 2.65
CA LEU A 55 16.52 -0.31 1.85
C LEU A 55 16.28 -0.28 0.33
N GLN A 56 15.50 -1.23 -0.21
CA GLN A 56 15.37 -1.42 -1.67
C GLN A 56 13.99 -1.07 -2.21
N MET A 57 12.95 -1.11 -1.38
CA MET A 57 11.56 -0.95 -1.79
C MET A 57 10.89 0.10 -0.95
N SER A 58 10.98 1.38 -1.34
CA SER A 58 10.39 2.50 -0.58
C SER A 58 9.01 2.14 -0.01
N ARG A 59 8.98 1.79 1.29
CA ARG A 59 7.81 1.24 1.97
C ARG A 59 6.63 2.18 1.82
N ASP A 60 6.91 3.45 2.04
CA ASP A 60 5.95 4.54 1.90
C ASP A 60 5.32 4.55 0.50
N LEU A 61 6.12 4.36 -0.55
CA LEU A 61 5.64 4.39 -1.94
C LEU A 61 4.71 3.21 -2.24
N HIS A 62 5.01 2.03 -1.72
CA HIS A 62 4.18 0.84 -1.89
C HIS A 62 2.88 0.96 -1.07
N MET A 63 2.96 1.48 0.15
CA MET A 63 1.80 1.77 1.01
C MET A 63 0.90 2.85 0.38
N ALA A 64 1.48 3.91 -0.18
CA ALA A 64 0.73 4.94 -0.89
C ALA A 64 0.07 4.39 -2.17
N ALA A 65 0.79 3.57 -2.94
CA ALA A 65 0.24 2.90 -4.12
C ALA A 65 -0.90 1.93 -3.77
N TYR A 66 -0.82 1.28 -2.62
CA TYR A 66 -1.90 0.45 -2.08
C TYR A 66 -3.13 1.30 -1.72
N TYR A 67 -2.95 2.40 -0.98
CA TYR A 67 -4.04 3.29 -0.58
C TYR A 67 -4.78 3.90 -1.79
N LEU A 68 -4.04 4.29 -2.83
CA LEU A 68 -4.60 4.89 -4.05
C LEU A 68 -5.30 3.87 -4.97
N HIS A 69 -5.34 2.59 -4.62
CA HIS A 69 -6.07 1.60 -5.40
C HIS A 69 -7.58 1.62 -5.12
N LEU A 70 -8.34 2.19 -6.06
CA LEU A 70 -9.81 2.29 -6.01
C LEU A 70 -10.51 0.93 -5.69
N GLY A 71 -9.97 -0.20 -6.15
CA GLY A 71 -10.54 -1.52 -5.91
C GLY A 71 -10.52 -2.01 -4.46
N PHE A 72 -9.62 -1.48 -3.62
CA PHE A 72 -9.52 -1.83 -2.19
C PHE A 72 -10.24 -0.83 -1.28
N GLN A 73 -10.74 0.28 -1.83
CA GLN A 73 -11.41 1.33 -1.05
C GLN A 73 -12.82 0.93 -0.57
N HIS A 74 -13.34 -0.18 -1.10
CA HIS A 74 -14.65 -0.76 -0.80
C HIS A 74 -14.59 -2.09 -0.03
N GLU A 75 -13.39 -2.66 0.21
CA GLU A 75 -13.24 -3.84 1.07
C GLU A 75 -13.03 -3.38 2.53
N ASP A 76 -13.74 -4.01 3.47
CA ASP A 76 -13.69 -3.76 4.93
C ASP A 76 -12.29 -3.99 5.54
N GLU A 77 -11.30 -4.46 4.77
CA GLU A 77 -9.93 -4.72 5.23
C GLU A 77 -9.09 -3.44 5.46
N LEU A 78 -9.63 -2.25 5.22
CA LEU A 78 -8.94 -0.97 5.46
C LEU A 78 -8.89 -0.54 6.93
N ALA A 79 -8.56 -1.45 7.84
CA ALA A 79 -8.28 -1.15 9.25
C ALA A 79 -7.03 -0.25 9.48
N TYR A 80 -6.44 0.32 8.42
CA TYR A 80 -5.19 1.09 8.40
C TYR A 80 -5.33 2.50 7.80
N ARG A 81 -6.55 3.05 7.69
CA ARG A 81 -6.83 4.32 6.98
C ARG A 81 -5.98 5.51 7.44
N ASP A 82 -5.78 5.70 8.75
CA ASP A 82 -5.09 6.88 9.28
C ASP A 82 -3.57 6.82 9.03
N ASP A 83 -2.95 5.67 9.31
CA ASP A 83 -1.51 5.47 9.07
C ASP A 83 -1.16 5.58 7.57
N LEU A 84 -2.04 5.08 6.69
CA LEU A 84 -1.83 5.13 5.25
C LEU A 84 -2.01 6.54 4.66
N LEU A 85 -2.96 7.33 5.17
CA LEU A 85 -3.16 8.70 4.69
C LEU A 85 -1.96 9.61 5.00
N GLY A 86 -1.36 9.46 6.17
CA GLY A 86 -0.11 10.15 6.53
C GLY A 86 1.03 9.77 5.59
N VAL A 87 1.15 8.48 5.24
CA VAL A 87 2.15 7.97 4.30
C VAL A 87 1.93 8.52 2.89
N VAL A 88 0.70 8.51 2.38
CA VAL A 88 0.37 9.10 1.07
C VAL A 88 0.74 10.58 1.02
N THR A 89 0.40 11.32 2.08
CA THR A 89 0.75 12.74 2.23
C THR A 89 2.26 12.96 2.10
N SER A 90 3.05 12.21 2.87
CA SER A 90 4.51 12.29 2.83
C SER A 90 5.09 11.94 1.46
N VAL A 91 4.56 10.90 0.80
CA VAL A 91 5.00 10.48 -0.54
C VAL A 91 4.70 11.53 -1.59
N VAL A 92 3.48 12.07 -1.59
CA VAL A 92 3.05 13.10 -2.56
C VAL A 92 3.89 14.37 -2.39
N ASP A 93 4.13 14.82 -1.16
CA ASP A 93 4.98 15.97 -0.88
C ASP A 93 6.43 15.76 -1.31
N ARG A 94 6.99 14.55 -1.07
CA ARG A 94 8.36 14.20 -1.44
C ARG A 94 8.55 14.05 -2.95
N MET A 95 7.55 13.53 -3.66
CA MET A 95 7.65 13.24 -5.09
C MET A 95 7.21 14.40 -5.98
N SER A 96 6.36 15.30 -5.49
CA SER A 96 5.86 16.40 -6.30
C SER A 96 6.86 17.55 -6.35
N ARG A 97 7.22 17.98 -7.57
CA ARG A 97 8.00 19.21 -7.80
C ARG A 97 7.15 20.49 -7.69
N ASN A 98 5.83 20.34 -7.65
CA ASN A 98 4.89 21.44 -7.55
C ASN A 98 4.02 21.25 -6.31
N HIS A 99 4.31 22.03 -5.27
CA HIS A 99 3.64 21.93 -3.97
C HIS A 99 2.17 22.36 -4.01
N GLU A 100 1.78 23.25 -4.92
CA GLU A 100 0.36 23.63 -5.08
C GLU A 100 -0.45 22.46 -5.63
N LYS A 101 0.06 21.79 -6.68
CA LYS A 101 -0.59 20.59 -7.24
C LYS A 101 -0.64 19.44 -6.24
N ALA A 102 0.40 19.27 -5.42
CA ALA A 102 0.39 18.30 -4.33
C ALA A 102 -0.72 18.61 -3.32
N ALA A 103 -0.80 19.87 -2.86
CA ALA A 103 -1.83 20.29 -1.92
C ALA A 103 -3.25 20.11 -2.49
N THR A 104 -3.47 20.43 -3.77
CA THR A 104 -4.77 20.18 -4.44
C THR A 104 -5.11 18.69 -4.46
N ALA A 105 -4.17 17.83 -4.88
CA ALA A 105 -4.41 16.39 -4.94
C ALA A 105 -4.70 15.78 -3.55
N LEU A 106 -4.02 16.24 -2.50
CA LEU A 106 -4.26 15.80 -1.14
C LEU A 106 -5.63 16.26 -0.60
N ASN A 107 -6.05 17.48 -0.94
CA ASN A 107 -7.39 17.96 -0.60
C ASN A 107 -8.48 17.16 -1.32
N GLU A 108 -8.30 16.84 -2.60
CA GLU A 108 -9.22 15.99 -3.36
C GLU A 108 -9.32 14.58 -2.77
N LEU A 109 -8.20 14.01 -2.35
CA LEU A 109 -8.17 12.70 -1.69
C LEU A 109 -8.94 12.70 -0.37
N LYS A 110 -8.83 13.78 0.41
CA LYS A 110 -9.63 13.99 1.62
C LYS A 110 -11.11 14.09 1.29
N TYR A 111 -11.49 14.88 0.28
CA TYR A 111 -12.88 15.04 -0.13
C TYR A 111 -13.51 13.73 -0.61
N PHE A 112 -12.73 12.94 -1.34
CA PHE A 112 -13.11 11.61 -1.76
C PHE A 112 -13.35 10.68 -0.56
N GLY A 113 -12.41 10.63 0.40
CA GLY A 113 -12.54 9.78 1.59
C GLY A 113 -13.69 10.16 2.53
N GLU A 114 -14.00 11.46 2.62
CA GLU A 114 -15.13 11.98 3.42
C GLU A 114 -16.47 11.94 2.65
N GLY A 115 -16.47 11.58 1.37
CA GLY A 115 -17.67 11.56 0.53
C GLY A 115 -18.35 12.92 0.41
N ILE A 116 -17.57 14.00 0.35
CA ILE A 116 -18.09 15.37 0.27
C ILE A 116 -17.97 15.96 -1.14
N ILE A 117 -18.68 17.07 -1.38
CA ILE A 117 -18.82 17.66 -2.73
C ILE A 117 -19.49 16.65 -3.66
N SER A 118 -18.99 16.48 -4.89
CA SER A 118 -19.58 15.59 -5.90
C SER A 118 -19.31 14.11 -5.63
N PHE A 119 -18.44 13.77 -4.67
CA PHE A 119 -18.13 12.38 -4.32
C PHE A 119 -19.21 11.72 -3.46
N GLY A 120 -20.06 12.51 -2.79
CA GLY A 120 -21.19 12.02 -1.99
C GLY A 120 -22.52 11.93 -2.74
N ASP A 121 -22.55 12.36 -4.01
CA ASP A 121 -23.79 12.40 -4.77
C ASP A 121 -24.30 10.98 -5.08
N PRO A 122 -25.62 10.74 -5.04
CA PRO A 122 -26.19 9.43 -5.37
C PRO A 122 -25.78 8.91 -6.77
N SER A 123 -25.54 9.82 -7.72
CA SER A 123 -25.04 9.50 -9.06
C SER A 123 -23.58 9.05 -9.09
N ALA A 124 -22.79 9.39 -8.08
CA ALA A 124 -21.38 8.99 -7.95
C ALA A 124 -21.23 7.63 -7.23
N ILE A 125 -22.21 7.25 -6.40
CA ILE A 125 -22.19 6.01 -5.60
C ILE A 125 -22.77 4.80 -6.39
N ALA A 126 -23.64 5.07 -7.37
CA ALA A 126 -24.30 4.05 -8.17
C ALA A 126 -23.60 3.79 -9.52
N SER A 127 -22.42 3.16 -9.50
CA SER A 127 -21.75 2.62 -10.70
C SER A 127 -21.21 1.21 -10.48
#